data_AF-A0A3L5TRL8-F1
#
_entry.id   AF-A0A3L5TRL8-F1
#
_cell.length_a   1.000
_cell.length_b   1.000
_cell.length_c   1.000
_cell.angle_alpha   90.00
_cell.angle_beta   90.00
_cell.angle_gamma   90.00
#
_symmetry.space_group_name_H-M   'P 1'
#
loop_
_entity.id
_entity.type
_entity.pdbx_description
1 polymer ?
#
loop_
_entity_poly.entity_id
_entity_poly.type
_entity_poly.pdbx_seq_one_letter_code
_entity_poly.pdbx_strand_id
1 'polypeptide(L)'
;MLGGSGSMNGLLMVRGSRHDFNEWARQGCKGWSYKEVLPYFKMIEKTEIPALKGSPYRGTKGNIVVTPQKSTTLEYFYRKAASEIGYRSVDCNGYSEIVNCETGTVYCCVNDKSKNASFPDMSQFDVAKITFYVSNVITSPVTVSYALNSEIVDVFLLDLDLVSFKRFMTIEQRRKRAIGVQFVKGGLKYNVYARKEVIMSAGAYNSPHILLLSGIGPREHLQELK
;
A
#
# COMPACT_ATOMS: atom_id res chain seq x y z
N MET A 1 7.04 0.39 -11.23
CA MET A 1 5.65 0.63 -11.63
C MET A 1 5.10 1.72 -10.74
N LEU A 2 4.51 2.76 -11.33
CA LEU A 2 3.80 3.78 -10.56
C LEU A 2 2.66 3.10 -9.77
N GLY A 3 2.60 3.35 -8.45
CA GLY A 3 1.69 2.63 -7.53
C GLY A 3 2.36 1.46 -6.78
N GLY A 4 3.54 1.03 -7.21
CA GLY A 4 4.35 0.02 -6.51
C GLY A 4 3.64 -1.34 -6.39
N SER A 5 3.75 -1.99 -5.23
CA SER A 5 3.02 -3.23 -4.96
C SER A 5 1.50 -3.03 -4.89
N GLY A 6 1.04 -1.79 -4.67
CA GLY A 6 -0.38 -1.42 -4.76
C GLY A 6 -1.01 -1.73 -6.11
N SER A 7 -0.20 -1.86 -7.15
CA SER A 7 -0.59 -2.17 -8.53
C SER A 7 -0.63 -3.67 -8.85
N MET A 8 -0.15 -4.55 -7.97
CA MET A 8 -0.06 -6.00 -8.24
C MET A 8 -0.49 -6.85 -7.03
N ASN A 9 -1.09 -6.24 -6.00
CA ASN A 9 -1.43 -6.94 -4.76
C ASN A 9 -2.73 -7.76 -4.87
N GLY A 10 -3.06 -8.51 -3.82
CA GLY A 10 -4.30 -9.29 -3.71
C GLY A 10 -5.54 -8.48 -3.33
N LEU A 11 -5.48 -7.14 -3.34
CA LEU A 11 -6.58 -6.20 -3.03
C LEU A 11 -7.25 -6.33 -1.66
N LEU A 12 -6.74 -7.18 -0.77
CA LEU A 12 -7.26 -7.34 0.59
C LEU A 12 -7.00 -6.08 1.43
N MET A 13 -8.06 -5.50 1.99
CA MET A 13 -7.96 -4.38 2.93
C MET A 13 -7.92 -4.89 4.38
N VAL A 14 -6.69 -5.15 4.85
CA VAL A 14 -6.43 -5.59 6.23
C VAL A 14 -5.40 -4.63 6.86
N ARG A 15 -5.63 -4.28 8.13
CA ARG A 15 -4.75 -3.45 8.94
C ARG A 15 -3.95 -4.31 9.91
N GLY A 16 -2.81 -3.78 10.36
CA GLY A 16 -2.06 -4.37 11.47
C GLY A 16 -2.85 -4.31 12.78
N SER A 17 -2.43 -5.13 13.73
CA SER A 17 -3.09 -5.19 15.02
C SER A 17 -2.87 -3.93 15.83
N ARG A 18 -3.85 -3.52 16.64
CA ARG A 18 -3.62 -2.46 17.64
C ARG A 18 -2.39 -2.72 18.52
N HIS A 19 -2.08 -4.00 18.76
CA HIS A 19 -0.94 -4.43 19.55
C HIS A 19 0.39 -4.07 18.86
N ASP A 20 0.46 -4.19 17.53
CA ASP A 20 1.65 -3.84 16.74
C ASP A 20 1.98 -2.35 16.86
N PHE A 21 0.99 -1.49 16.68
CA PHE A 21 1.15 -0.03 16.77
C PHE A 21 1.48 0.46 18.19
N ASN A 22 0.80 -0.09 19.19
CA ASN A 22 1.09 0.24 20.59
C ASN A 22 2.49 -0.23 21.01
N GLU A 23 2.94 -1.37 20.49
CA GLU A 23 4.29 -1.86 20.71
C GLU A 23 5.34 -0.96 20.06
N TRP A 24 5.11 -0.45 18.84
CA TRP A 24 5.99 0.55 18.22
C TRP A 24 6.10 1.81 19.07
N ALA A 25 4.98 2.31 19.58
CA ALA A 25 4.98 3.47 20.48
C ALA A 25 5.77 3.19 21.76
N ARG A 26 5.64 1.98 22.34
CA ARG A 26 6.41 1.54 23.53
C ARG A 26 7.91 1.45 23.25
N GLN A 27 8.31 1.08 22.04
CA GLN A 27 9.70 1.05 21.59
C GLN A 27 10.29 2.43 21.29
N GLY A 28 9.49 3.51 21.40
CA GLY A 28 9.96 4.89 21.27
C GLY A 28 9.45 5.61 20.02
N CYS A 29 8.66 4.96 19.15
CA CYS A 29 8.03 5.60 18.00
C CYS A 29 6.84 6.49 18.45
N LYS A 30 7.14 7.67 18.99
CA LYS A 30 6.12 8.65 19.43
C LYS A 30 5.16 8.99 18.29
N GLY A 31 3.86 9.04 18.57
CA GLY A 31 2.83 9.31 17.56
C GLY A 31 2.29 8.07 16.83
N TRP A 32 2.85 6.88 17.10
CA TRP A 32 2.50 5.64 16.39
C TRP A 32 1.60 4.69 17.17
N SER A 33 1.04 5.09 18.32
CA SER A 33 0.07 4.22 19.02
C SER A 33 -1.20 4.03 18.17
N TYR A 34 -1.94 2.95 18.39
CA TYR A 34 -3.13 2.66 17.59
C TYR A 34 -4.16 3.82 17.62
N LYS A 35 -4.30 4.45 18.80
CA LYS A 35 -5.19 5.60 18.98
C LYS A 35 -4.79 6.79 18.10
N GLU A 36 -3.49 7.00 17.88
CA GLU A 36 -2.94 8.11 17.11
C GLU A 36 -3.00 7.83 15.60
N VAL A 37 -2.82 6.59 15.16
CA VAL A 37 -2.85 6.23 13.73
C VAL A 37 -4.27 5.97 13.19
N LEU A 38 -5.22 5.57 14.03
CA LEU A 38 -6.59 5.23 13.61
C LEU A 38 -7.29 6.36 12.81
N PRO A 39 -7.18 7.65 13.17
CA PRO A 39 -7.73 8.74 12.36
C PRO A 39 -7.19 8.75 10.92
N TYR A 40 -5.92 8.42 10.71
CA TYR A 40 -5.31 8.39 9.38
C TYR A 40 -5.82 7.19 8.57
N PHE A 41 -6.00 6.03 9.19
CA PHE A 41 -6.63 4.89 8.50
C PHE A 41 -8.07 5.19 8.07
N LYS A 42 -8.83 5.90 8.91
CA LYS A 42 -10.20 6.34 8.57
C LYS A 42 -10.21 7.43 7.51
N MET A 43 -9.17 8.26 7.46
CA MET A 43 -9.06 9.35 6.48
C MET A 43 -8.85 8.83 5.06
N ILE A 44 -8.06 7.77 4.88
CA ILE A 44 -7.74 7.25 3.54
C ILE A 44 -8.86 6.39 2.95
N GLU A 45 -9.74 5.81 3.78
CA GLU A 45 -10.74 4.84 3.32
C GLU A 45 -12.18 5.36 3.25
N LYS A 46 -12.94 4.75 2.34
CA LYS A 46 -14.40 4.83 2.25
C LYS A 46 -14.98 3.42 2.23
N THR A 47 -15.45 2.97 3.38
CA THR A 47 -16.09 1.66 3.52
C THR A 47 -17.52 1.68 2.98
N GLU A 48 -17.81 0.80 2.03
CA GLU A 48 -19.15 0.55 1.46
C GLU A 48 -19.71 -0.81 1.89
N ILE A 49 -19.10 -1.46 2.89
CA ILE A 49 -19.57 -2.72 3.47
C ILE A 49 -20.79 -2.45 4.36
N PRO A 50 -21.99 -2.98 4.04
CA PRO A 50 -23.20 -2.64 4.78
C PRO A 50 -23.16 -2.99 6.26
N ALA A 51 -22.60 -4.17 6.60
CA ALA A 51 -22.49 -4.66 7.97
C ALA A 51 -21.58 -3.81 8.87
N LEU A 52 -20.68 -3.02 8.28
CA LEU A 52 -19.71 -2.20 9.00
C LEU A 52 -20.09 -0.71 9.06
N LYS A 53 -21.29 -0.36 8.59
CA LYS A 53 -21.79 1.01 8.62
C LYS A 53 -21.93 1.49 10.06
N GLY A 54 -21.33 2.65 10.37
CA GLY A 54 -21.33 3.21 11.72
C GLY A 54 -20.26 2.64 12.65
N SER A 55 -19.40 1.73 12.17
CA SER A 55 -18.25 1.26 12.95
C SER A 55 -17.34 2.43 13.36
N PRO A 56 -16.93 2.54 14.63
CA PRO A 56 -16.02 3.60 15.06
C PRO A 56 -14.62 3.46 14.45
N TYR A 57 -14.31 2.28 13.89
CA TYR A 57 -13.02 1.94 13.28
C TYR A 57 -12.95 2.20 11.77
N ARG A 58 -14.09 2.45 11.11
CA ARG A 58 -14.15 2.60 9.65
C ARG A 58 -14.26 4.06 9.18
N GLY A 59 -13.60 4.35 8.08
CA GLY A 59 -13.69 5.60 7.32
C GLY A 59 -14.81 5.52 6.28
N THR A 60 -15.41 6.68 5.98
CA THR A 60 -16.54 6.78 5.04
C THR A 60 -16.35 7.86 3.98
N LYS A 61 -15.21 8.55 3.98
CA LYS A 61 -14.96 9.75 3.17
C LYS A 61 -13.66 9.71 2.37
N GLY A 62 -12.79 8.74 2.61
CA GLY A 62 -11.50 8.65 1.95
C GLY A 62 -11.57 8.19 0.50
N ASN A 63 -10.44 8.27 -0.18
CA ASN A 63 -10.36 7.98 -1.62
C ASN A 63 -10.20 6.49 -1.94
N ILE A 64 -9.83 5.67 -0.96
CA ILE A 64 -9.73 4.22 -1.09
C ILE A 64 -11.09 3.59 -0.78
N VAL A 65 -11.83 3.21 -1.82
CA VAL A 65 -13.14 2.57 -1.64
C VAL A 65 -12.96 1.10 -1.25
N VAL A 66 -13.60 0.68 -0.17
CA VAL A 66 -13.54 -0.68 0.37
C VAL A 66 -14.92 -1.30 0.23
N THR A 67 -15.05 -2.27 -0.67
CA THR A 67 -16.32 -2.96 -0.97
C THR A 67 -16.36 -4.34 -0.31
N PRO A 68 -17.56 -4.92 -0.13
CA PRO A 68 -17.68 -6.33 0.23
C PRO A 68 -16.92 -7.21 -0.76
N GLN A 69 -16.24 -8.23 -0.24
CA GLN A 69 -15.69 -9.27 -1.09
C GLN A 69 -16.82 -10.06 -1.76
N LYS A 70 -16.61 -10.49 -3.00
CA LYS A 70 -17.55 -11.42 -3.64
C LYS A 70 -17.43 -12.80 -2.99
N SER A 71 -18.50 -13.23 -2.32
CA SER A 71 -18.53 -14.51 -1.63
C SER A 71 -18.48 -15.67 -2.61
N THR A 72 -17.66 -16.67 -2.29
CA THR A 72 -17.69 -18.00 -2.93
C THR A 72 -18.39 -19.01 -2.03
N THR A 73 -18.80 -20.16 -2.57
CA THR A 73 -19.34 -21.27 -1.77
C THR A 73 -18.33 -21.77 -0.74
N LEU A 74 -17.02 -21.73 -1.06
CA LEU A 74 -15.96 -22.13 -0.14
C LEU A 74 -15.87 -21.18 1.07
N GLU A 75 -16.00 -19.87 0.85
CA GLU A 75 -16.01 -18.88 1.94
C GLU A 75 -17.14 -19.16 2.93
N TYR A 76 -18.34 -19.50 2.43
CA TYR A 76 -19.48 -19.86 3.28
C TYR A 76 -19.14 -21.03 4.21
N PHE A 77 -18.58 -22.12 3.67
CA PHE A 77 -18.19 -23.27 4.48
C PHE A 77 -17.10 -22.93 5.51
N TYR A 78 -16.12 -22.11 5.13
CA TYR A 78 -15.07 -21.67 6.03
C TYR A 78 -15.62 -20.83 7.21
N ARG A 79 -16.48 -19.84 6.91
CA ARG A 79 -17.12 -19.00 7.94
C ARG A 79 -18.07 -19.80 8.83
N LYS A 80 -18.78 -20.78 8.24
CA LYS A 80 -19.67 -21.68 8.99
C LYS A 80 -18.87 -22.56 9.96
N ALA A 81 -17.81 -23.22 9.49
CA ALA A 81 -16.95 -24.05 10.33
C ALA A 81 -16.30 -23.22 11.46
N ALA A 82 -15.84 -22.00 11.17
CA ALA A 82 -15.31 -21.10 12.19
C ALA A 82 -16.37 -20.74 13.25
N SER A 83 -17.62 -20.55 12.84
CA SER A 83 -18.74 -20.27 13.76
C SER A 83 -19.09 -21.48 14.62
N GLU A 84 -19.05 -22.69 14.07
CA GLU A 84 -19.34 -23.95 14.78
C GLU A 84 -18.33 -24.24 15.91
N ILE A 85 -17.07 -23.82 15.74
CA ILE A 85 -16.04 -23.91 16.78
C ILE A 85 -15.97 -22.68 17.70
N GLY A 86 -16.97 -21.79 17.61
CA GLY A 86 -17.17 -20.67 18.55
C GLY A 86 -16.61 -19.30 18.12
N TYR A 87 -16.02 -19.17 16.92
CA TYR A 87 -15.54 -17.87 16.44
C TYR A 87 -16.67 -17.04 15.81
N ARG A 88 -16.99 -15.92 16.46
CA ARG A 88 -17.98 -14.96 15.96
C ARG A 88 -17.44 -14.18 14.77
N SER A 89 -18.31 -13.87 13.81
CA SER A 89 -18.01 -12.95 12.72
C SER A 89 -17.81 -11.53 13.25
N VAL A 90 -16.63 -10.94 13.05
CA VAL A 90 -16.28 -9.57 13.48
C VAL A 90 -15.69 -8.74 12.35
N ASP A 91 -15.50 -7.44 12.54
CA ASP A 91 -14.73 -6.61 11.59
C ASP A 91 -13.23 -6.93 11.68
N CYS A 92 -12.59 -7.39 10.59
CA CYS A 92 -11.14 -7.69 10.59
C CYS A 92 -10.26 -6.48 10.95
N ASN A 93 -10.80 -5.26 10.82
CA ASN A 93 -10.12 -3.99 11.10
C ASN A 93 -10.74 -3.25 12.29
N GLY A 94 -11.56 -3.95 13.09
CA GLY A 94 -12.29 -3.41 14.24
C GLY A 94 -11.55 -3.57 15.57
N TYR A 95 -12.29 -3.66 16.67
CA TYR A 95 -11.70 -3.82 18.01
C TYR A 95 -10.97 -5.17 18.20
N SER A 96 -11.45 -6.21 17.53
CA SER A 96 -10.98 -7.59 17.64
C SER A 96 -10.77 -8.17 16.25
N GLU A 97 -9.64 -8.82 16.03
CA GLU A 97 -9.15 -9.26 14.72
C GLU A 97 -9.18 -10.78 14.54
N ILE A 98 -9.95 -11.50 15.37
CA ILE A 98 -9.82 -12.95 15.53
C ILE A 98 -10.66 -13.74 14.51
N VAL A 99 -9.95 -14.57 13.72
CA VAL A 99 -10.32 -15.80 12.96
C VAL A 99 -11.51 -15.73 12.00
N ASN A 100 -12.70 -15.32 12.45
CA ASN A 100 -13.89 -15.22 11.61
C ASN A 100 -14.22 -13.75 11.44
N CYS A 101 -13.74 -13.13 10.36
CA CYS A 101 -13.89 -11.69 10.22
C CYS A 101 -14.29 -11.26 8.80
N GLU A 102 -15.07 -10.17 8.74
CA GLU A 102 -15.50 -9.52 7.51
C GLU A 102 -14.40 -8.61 7.01
N THR A 103 -13.81 -9.00 5.89
CA THR A 103 -12.81 -8.23 5.16
C THR A 103 -13.43 -7.56 3.94
N GLY A 104 -12.77 -6.53 3.46
CA GLY A 104 -13.15 -5.83 2.24
C GLY A 104 -12.06 -5.94 1.19
N THR A 105 -12.47 -5.80 -0.07
CA THR A 105 -11.56 -5.61 -1.18
C THR A 105 -11.48 -4.14 -1.53
N VAL A 106 -10.30 -3.66 -1.88
CA VAL A 106 -10.15 -2.31 -2.39
C VAL A 106 -10.66 -2.26 -3.83
N TYR A 107 -11.65 -1.41 -4.07
CA TYR A 107 -12.17 -1.12 -5.40
C TYR A 107 -11.63 0.23 -5.86
N CYS A 108 -10.69 0.23 -6.80
CA CYS A 108 -10.30 1.45 -7.47
C CYS A 108 -11.09 1.59 -8.78
N CYS A 109 -11.90 2.64 -8.84
CA CYS A 109 -12.66 3.04 -10.01
C CYS A 109 -11.72 3.21 -11.22
N VAL A 110 -11.84 2.33 -12.21
CA VAL A 110 -11.97 2.83 -13.58
C VAL A 110 -13.39 3.37 -13.66
N ASN A 111 -13.59 4.55 -14.23
CA ASN A 111 -14.92 5.07 -14.57
C ASN A 111 -15.59 4.17 -15.63
N ASP A 112 -15.90 2.92 -15.29
CA ASP A 112 -16.68 2.05 -16.14
C ASP A 112 -18.11 2.05 -15.62
N LYS A 113 -18.99 2.67 -16.41
CA LYS A 113 -20.43 2.70 -16.16
C LYS A 113 -21.06 1.30 -16.30
N SER A 114 -20.30 0.26 -16.63
CA SER A 114 -20.77 -1.11 -16.70
C SER A 114 -20.76 -1.80 -15.32
N LYS A 115 -21.83 -1.59 -14.54
CA LYS A 115 -22.10 -2.34 -13.30
C LYS A 115 -22.33 -3.86 -13.49
N ASN A 116 -22.08 -4.43 -14.67
CA ASN A 116 -22.53 -5.77 -15.08
C ASN A 116 -21.42 -6.63 -15.76
N ALA A 117 -20.16 -6.56 -15.32
CA ALA A 117 -19.17 -7.53 -15.77
C ALA A 117 -19.35 -8.87 -15.02
N SER A 118 -20.00 -9.84 -15.67
CA SER A 118 -20.03 -11.24 -15.21
C SER A 118 -18.63 -11.86 -15.34
N PHE A 119 -18.18 -12.59 -14.31
CA PHE A 119 -16.92 -13.33 -14.33
C PHE A 119 -16.99 -14.45 -15.38
N PRO A 120 -16.06 -14.54 -16.34
CA PRO A 120 -16.02 -15.66 -17.28
C PRO A 120 -15.52 -16.94 -16.61
N ASP A 121 -15.78 -18.06 -17.27
CA ASP A 121 -15.38 -19.42 -16.86
C ASP A 121 -13.84 -19.54 -16.79
N MET A 122 -13.35 -19.79 -15.57
CA MET A 122 -11.92 -19.82 -15.22
C MET A 122 -11.18 -21.06 -15.74
N SER A 123 -11.90 -22.08 -16.22
CA SER A 123 -11.29 -23.29 -16.78
C SER A 123 -10.56 -23.07 -18.12
N GLN A 124 -10.74 -21.88 -18.73
CA GLN A 124 -10.26 -21.58 -20.09
C GLN A 124 -9.05 -20.61 -20.13
N PHE A 125 -8.50 -20.22 -18.97
CA PHE A 125 -7.45 -19.20 -18.89
C PHE A 125 -6.08 -19.78 -18.48
N ASP A 126 -5.07 -19.53 -19.32
CA ASP A 126 -3.66 -19.76 -19.01
C ASP A 126 -3.11 -18.59 -18.15
N VAL A 127 -2.07 -18.82 -17.35
CA VAL A 127 -1.50 -17.89 -16.35
C VAL A 127 -1.16 -16.53 -16.97
N ALA A 128 -0.71 -16.51 -18.23
CA ALA A 128 -0.45 -15.29 -18.99
C ALA A 128 -1.72 -14.52 -19.40
N LYS A 129 -2.82 -15.23 -19.67
CA LYS A 129 -4.13 -14.63 -19.98
C LYS A 129 -4.87 -14.18 -18.73
N ILE A 130 -4.65 -14.84 -17.58
CA ILE A 130 -5.11 -14.35 -16.28
C ILE A 130 -4.51 -12.97 -16.01
N THR A 131 -3.20 -12.78 -16.21
CA THR A 131 -2.55 -11.47 -16.08
C THR A 131 -3.19 -10.40 -16.97
N PHE A 132 -3.54 -10.73 -18.22
CA PHE A 132 -4.17 -9.80 -19.16
C PHE A 132 -5.65 -9.50 -18.84
N TYR A 133 -6.38 -10.46 -18.28
CA TYR A 133 -7.77 -10.27 -17.84
C TYR A 133 -7.83 -9.53 -16.49
N VAL A 134 -6.88 -9.79 -15.59
CA VAL A 134 -6.64 -9.03 -14.35
C VAL A 134 -6.36 -7.57 -14.67
N SER A 135 -5.67 -7.23 -15.76
CA SER A 135 -5.50 -5.84 -16.18
C SER A 135 -6.75 -5.16 -16.76
N ASN A 136 -7.77 -5.92 -17.19
CA ASN A 136 -8.95 -5.36 -17.87
C ASN A 136 -10.28 -5.54 -17.10
N VAL A 137 -10.34 -6.41 -16.08
CA VAL A 137 -11.58 -6.70 -15.32
C VAL A 137 -11.39 -6.64 -13.81
N ILE A 138 -10.15 -6.58 -13.32
CA ILE A 138 -9.88 -6.19 -11.94
C ILE A 138 -9.50 -4.71 -11.95
N THR A 139 -10.34 -3.92 -11.29
CA THR A 139 -10.04 -2.61 -10.67
C THR A 139 -8.64 -2.11 -10.98
N SER A 140 -8.53 -1.12 -11.89
CA SER A 140 -7.27 -0.69 -12.47
C SER A 140 -6.15 -0.57 -11.43
N PRO A 141 -4.95 -1.12 -11.72
CA PRO A 141 -3.84 -1.31 -10.80
C PRO A 141 -3.12 -0.01 -10.43
N VAL A 142 -3.85 1.06 -10.08
CA VAL A 142 -3.27 2.36 -9.76
C VAL A 142 -3.90 2.97 -8.50
N THR A 143 -4.31 2.09 -7.60
CA THR A 143 -5.11 2.35 -6.40
C THR A 143 -4.60 3.47 -5.51
N VAL A 144 -3.28 3.60 -5.33
CA VAL A 144 -2.71 4.67 -4.49
C VAL A 144 -2.46 5.94 -5.30
N SER A 145 -1.87 5.80 -6.49
CA SER A 145 -1.49 6.98 -7.27
C SER A 145 -2.71 7.73 -7.80
N TYR A 146 -3.77 7.09 -8.32
CA TYR A 146 -4.97 7.83 -8.74
C TYR A 146 -5.77 8.37 -7.55
N ALA A 147 -5.86 7.61 -6.45
CA ALA A 147 -6.58 8.06 -5.26
C ALA A 147 -5.92 9.27 -4.58
N LEU A 148 -4.60 9.47 -4.76
CA LEU A 148 -3.85 10.57 -4.15
C LEU A 148 -3.39 11.66 -5.14
N ASN A 149 -3.30 11.38 -6.45
CA ASN A 149 -2.78 12.32 -7.45
C ASN A 149 -3.79 13.36 -7.95
N SER A 150 -5.07 13.30 -7.57
CA SER A 150 -6.03 14.31 -8.04
C SER A 150 -5.84 15.68 -7.40
N GLU A 151 -5.08 15.81 -6.30
CA GLU A 151 -4.93 17.08 -5.57
C GLU A 151 -3.50 17.42 -5.10
N ILE A 152 -2.53 16.50 -5.14
CA ILE A 152 -1.17 16.79 -4.63
C ILE A 152 -0.22 17.18 -5.76
N VAL A 153 -0.16 18.49 -5.99
CA VAL A 153 0.81 19.19 -6.84
C VAL A 153 2.19 19.17 -6.15
N ASP A 154 3.25 18.87 -6.91
CA ASP A 154 4.69 18.88 -6.54
C ASP A 154 5.31 17.68 -5.79
N VAL A 155 4.72 16.47 -5.86
CA VAL A 155 5.49 15.25 -5.59
C VAL A 155 6.18 14.81 -6.89
N PHE A 156 7.50 15.02 -6.98
CA PHE A 156 8.30 14.37 -8.02
C PHE A 156 8.33 12.86 -7.74
N LEU A 157 7.30 12.17 -8.21
CA LEU A 157 7.27 10.71 -8.31
C LEU A 157 8.29 10.35 -9.38
N LEU A 158 9.53 10.08 -8.96
CA LEU A 158 10.50 9.43 -9.83
C LEU A 158 9.94 8.06 -10.17
N ASP A 159 9.35 7.95 -11.36
CA ASP A 159 8.88 6.68 -11.89
C ASP A 159 10.05 5.69 -11.89
N LEU A 160 9.92 4.67 -11.05
CA LEU A 160 10.99 3.71 -10.78
C LEU A 160 11.28 2.83 -11.99
N ASP A 161 10.38 2.78 -12.99
CA ASP A 161 10.53 1.91 -14.17
C ASP A 161 11.35 2.54 -15.31
N LEU A 162 11.37 3.87 -15.41
CA LEU A 162 12.03 4.57 -16.53
C LEU A 162 13.42 5.13 -16.17
N VAL A 163 13.87 4.89 -14.94
CA VAL A 163 15.08 5.47 -14.36
C VAL A 163 16.05 4.34 -14.01
N SER A 164 17.20 4.29 -14.66
CA SER A 164 18.20 3.24 -14.45
C SER A 164 18.98 3.38 -13.13
N PHE A 165 19.60 2.27 -12.74
CA PHE A 165 19.94 1.78 -11.39
C PHE A 165 20.93 2.58 -10.52
N LYS A 166 21.39 3.77 -10.92
CA LYS A 166 22.31 4.57 -10.08
C LYS A 166 21.56 5.70 -9.41
N ARG A 167 21.10 5.43 -8.18
CA ARG A 167 20.36 6.38 -7.34
C ARG A 167 21.12 6.67 -6.06
N PHE A 168 21.34 7.94 -5.78
CA PHE A 168 22.05 8.42 -4.60
C PHE A 168 21.33 9.63 -4.03
N MET A 169 21.13 9.69 -2.72
CA MET A 169 20.84 10.93 -2.01
C MET A 169 22.13 11.74 -1.89
N THR A 170 22.05 13.02 -2.24
CA THR A 170 23.15 13.94 -2.02
C THR A 170 23.06 14.46 -0.60
N ILE A 171 24.13 14.28 0.19
CA ILE A 171 24.18 14.69 1.60
C ILE A 171 25.24 15.79 1.77
N GLU A 172 24.84 16.92 2.31
CA GLU A 172 25.75 17.97 2.77
C GLU A 172 26.41 17.50 4.07
N GLN A 173 27.62 16.91 3.99
CA GLN A 173 28.25 16.22 5.12
C GLN A 173 28.49 17.09 6.36
N ARG A 174 28.75 18.40 6.20
CA ARG A 174 28.93 19.32 7.34
C ARG A 174 27.66 19.47 8.17
N ARG A 175 26.48 19.37 7.54
CA ARG A 175 25.17 19.57 8.18
C ARG A 175 24.34 18.29 8.31
N LYS A 176 24.88 17.15 7.85
CA LYS A 176 24.17 15.85 7.77
C LYS A 176 22.76 15.99 7.16
N ARG A 177 22.63 16.82 6.12
CA ARG A 177 21.34 17.17 5.51
C ARG A 177 21.25 16.59 4.10
N ALA A 178 20.16 15.89 3.80
CA ALA A 178 19.84 15.50 2.43
C ALA A 178 19.43 16.74 1.63
N ILE A 179 20.10 16.98 0.49
CA ILE A 179 19.91 18.19 -0.33
C ILE A 179 19.32 17.90 -1.71
N GLY A 180 19.20 16.63 -2.08
CA GLY A 180 18.71 16.24 -3.40
C GLY A 180 18.91 14.77 -3.69
N VAL A 181 18.52 14.39 -4.91
CA VAL A 181 18.63 13.05 -5.46
C VAL A 181 19.32 13.08 -6.81
N GLN A 182 20.15 12.07 -7.04
CA GLN A 182 20.77 11.80 -8.32
C GLN A 182 20.17 10.53 -8.91
N PHE A 183 19.86 10.55 -10.19
CA PHE A 183 19.32 9.41 -10.90
C PHE A 183 19.73 9.39 -12.37
N VAL A 184 19.55 8.26 -13.06
CA VAL A 184 19.87 8.12 -14.48
C VAL A 184 18.59 7.83 -15.26
N LYS A 185 18.30 8.58 -16.32
CA LYS A 185 17.13 8.36 -17.19
C LYS A 185 17.60 8.40 -18.65
N GLY A 186 17.30 7.36 -19.43
CA GLY A 186 17.76 7.26 -20.83
C GLY A 186 19.29 7.35 -20.98
N GLY A 187 20.05 6.82 -20.03
CA GLY A 187 21.52 6.90 -20.01
C GLY A 187 22.09 8.25 -19.56
N LEU A 188 21.27 9.28 -19.42
CA LEU A 188 21.68 10.60 -18.95
C LEU A 188 21.53 10.72 -17.43
N LYS A 189 22.49 11.40 -16.81
CA LYS A 189 22.56 11.60 -15.36
C LYS A 189 21.90 12.92 -14.98
N TYR A 190 20.96 12.87 -14.04
CA TYR A 190 20.21 14.02 -13.54
C TYR A 190 20.48 14.22 -12.05
N ASN A 191 20.57 15.49 -11.65
CA ASN A 191 20.63 15.91 -10.25
C ASN A 191 19.45 16.84 -9.98
N VAL A 192 18.64 16.50 -8.98
CA VAL A 192 17.48 17.30 -8.56
C VAL A 192 17.66 17.66 -7.09
N TYR A 193 17.50 18.95 -6.77
CA TYR A 193 17.72 19.46 -5.42
C TYR A 193 16.41 19.76 -4.71
N ALA A 194 16.36 19.49 -3.42
CA ALA A 194 15.20 19.75 -2.55
C ALA A 194 15.49 20.95 -1.63
N ARG A 195 14.55 21.91 -1.59
CA ARG A 195 14.67 23.08 -0.69
C ARG A 195 14.38 22.75 0.77
N LYS A 196 13.48 21.79 1.02
CA LYS A 196 13.03 21.43 2.36
C LYS A 196 13.51 20.02 2.72
N GLU A 197 12.94 19.02 2.07
CA GLU A 197 13.08 17.62 2.49
C GLU A 197 13.21 16.68 1.29
N VAL A 198 13.85 15.54 1.54
CA VAL A 198 13.89 14.39 0.63
C VAL A 198 13.20 13.23 1.33
N ILE A 199 12.10 12.74 0.75
CA ILE A 199 11.32 11.62 1.29
C ILE A 199 11.66 10.37 0.48
N MET A 200 12.05 9.31 1.18
CA MET A 200 12.40 8.04 0.56
C MET A 200 11.27 7.02 0.71
N SER A 201 10.64 6.67 -0.41
CA SER A 201 9.50 5.74 -0.48
C SER A 201 9.72 4.63 -1.52
N ALA A 202 10.94 4.09 -1.60
CA ALA A 202 11.32 3.10 -2.61
C ALA A 202 10.96 1.64 -2.22
N GLY A 203 10.21 1.46 -1.13
CA GLY A 203 9.86 0.16 -0.55
C GLY A 203 10.98 -0.46 0.29
N ALA A 204 10.66 -1.54 1.01
CA ALA A 204 11.57 -2.17 1.97
C ALA A 204 12.85 -2.74 1.35
N TYR A 205 12.84 -3.09 0.05
CA TYR A 205 13.99 -3.62 -0.66
C TYR A 205 14.92 -2.53 -1.20
N ASN A 206 14.40 -1.53 -1.90
CA ASN A 206 15.26 -0.52 -2.56
C ASN A 206 15.68 0.61 -1.62
N SER A 207 14.88 0.95 -0.60
CA SER A 207 15.22 2.04 0.34
C SER A 207 16.55 1.80 1.07
N PRO A 208 16.85 0.63 1.66
CA PRO A 208 18.16 0.40 2.29
C PRO A 208 19.31 0.41 1.28
N HIS A 209 19.11 -0.08 0.05
CA HIS A 209 20.12 0.00 -1.00
C HIS A 209 20.46 1.45 -1.36
N ILE A 210 19.46 2.31 -1.51
CA ILE A 210 19.67 3.73 -1.79
C ILE A 210 20.41 4.40 -0.63
N LEU A 211 20.06 4.08 0.63
CA LEU A 211 20.77 4.60 1.80
C LEU A 211 22.25 4.19 1.80
N LEU A 212 22.53 2.90 1.59
CA LEU A 212 23.89 2.34 1.53
C LEU A 212 24.72 3.03 0.44
N LEU A 213 24.18 3.11 -0.77
CA LEU A 213 24.81 3.83 -1.88
C LEU A 213 25.06 5.30 -1.53
N SER A 214 24.18 5.93 -0.75
CA SER A 214 24.32 7.31 -0.28
C SER A 214 25.27 7.49 0.90
N GLY A 215 25.96 6.43 1.35
CA GLY A 215 26.88 6.48 2.47
C GLY A 215 26.20 6.40 3.85
N ILE A 216 24.94 5.95 3.91
CA ILE A 216 24.19 5.72 5.15
C ILE A 216 23.98 4.22 5.31
N GLY A 217 24.68 3.62 6.27
CA GLY A 217 24.58 2.19 6.56
C GLY A 217 25.65 1.74 7.55
N PRO A 218 25.72 0.44 7.86
CA PRO A 218 26.78 -0.10 8.70
C PRO A 218 28.15 0.15 8.08
N ARG A 219 29.15 0.45 8.92
CA ARG A 219 30.48 0.88 8.46
C ARG A 219 31.15 -0.17 7.59
N GLU A 220 31.00 -1.43 7.96
CA GLU A 220 31.61 -2.59 7.33
C GLU A 220 31.16 -2.70 5.86
N HIS A 221 29.84 -2.65 5.64
CA HIS A 221 29.25 -2.66 4.29
C HIS A 221 29.67 -1.44 3.46
N LEU A 222 29.78 -0.25 4.08
CA LEU A 222 30.20 0.96 3.37
C LEU A 222 31.68 0.93 2.95
N GLN A 223 32.52 0.13 3.61
CA GLN A 223 33.92 -0.04 3.24
C GLN A 223 34.09 -0.96 2.03
N GLU A 224 33.23 -1.97 1.87
CA GLU A 224 33.22 -2.88 0.71
C GLU A 224 32.80 -2.18 -0.61
N LEU A 225 32.09 -1.05 -0.51
CA LEU A 225 31.62 -0.29 -1.66
C LEU A 225 32.64 0.73 -2.21
N LYS A 226 33.82 0.84 -1.57
CA LYS A 226 34.89 1.76 -1.98
C LYS A 226 35.89 1.07 -2.91
#